data_AF-A0A559GF55-F1
#
_entry.id   AF-A0A559GF55-F1
#
_cell.length_a   1.000
_cell.length_b   1.000
_cell.length_c   1.000
_cell.angle_alpha   90.00
_cell.angle_beta   90.00
_cell.angle_gamma   90.00
#
_symmetry.space_group_name_H-M   'P 1'
#
loop_
_entity.id
_entity.type
_entity.pdbx_description
1 polymer ?
#
loop_
_entity_poly.entity_id
_entity_poly.type
_entity_poly.pdbx_seq_one_letter_code
_entity_poly.pdbx_strand_id
1 'polypeptide(L)'
;SKTTDEEKTSTKKALLNKDFRQALAFGFDRTAYASQVNGASGATKLLRNLFVPPTFVQADGKNFGEMVKDKLVTYGDEWSNVNLDDAQDGLYNPDKAKAEFAKAKTALQAEGVKFPIHLDMPVDQTNTTKVQRVQSFKQSVEATLGSENVVVDIQQLQKDDVLNITYFAETAAGEDWDISDNVGWSPDFADPSTYLDIIKPSV
;
A
#
# COMPACT_ATOMS: atom_id res chain seq x y z
N SER A 1 11.58 -0.63 -14.17
CA SER A 1 11.74 -1.96 -14.80
C SER A 1 11.07 -2.10 -16.17
N LYS A 2 9.94 -1.43 -16.42
CA LYS A 2 9.16 -1.49 -17.67
C LYS A 2 9.98 -0.97 -18.87
N THR A 3 9.94 -1.69 -19.98
CA THR A 3 10.72 -1.38 -21.20
C THR A 3 9.87 -0.94 -22.38
N THR A 4 8.56 -1.17 -22.33
CA THR A 4 7.60 -0.84 -23.40
C THR A 4 6.51 0.12 -22.91
N ASP A 5 5.87 0.84 -23.84
CA ASP A 5 4.76 1.73 -23.50
C ASP A 5 3.48 0.95 -23.16
N GLU A 6 3.33 -0.25 -23.70
CA GLU A 6 2.27 -1.19 -23.35
C GLU A 6 2.35 -1.65 -21.88
N GLU A 7 3.56 -1.92 -21.38
CA GLU A 7 3.79 -2.25 -19.96
C GLU A 7 3.47 -1.08 -19.04
N LYS A 8 3.90 0.14 -19.41
CA LYS A 8 3.58 1.38 -18.67
C LYS A 8 2.06 1.61 -18.62
N THR A 9 1.40 1.45 -19.77
CA THR A 9 -0.06 1.61 -19.88
C THR A 9 -0.81 0.54 -19.08
N SER A 10 -0.36 -0.71 -19.15
CA SER A 10 -0.93 -1.83 -18.38
C SER A 10 -0.81 -1.59 -16.88
N THR A 11 0.37 -1.17 -16.43
CA THR A 11 0.65 -0.87 -15.01
C THR A 11 -0.21 0.29 -14.53
N LYS A 12 -0.30 1.38 -15.30
CA LYS A 12 -1.17 2.52 -14.99
C LYS A 12 -2.64 2.10 -14.85
N LYS A 13 -3.17 1.31 -15.80
CA LYS A 13 -4.56 0.81 -15.73
C LYS A 13 -4.78 -0.06 -14.49
N ALA A 14 -3.84 -0.95 -14.19
CA ALA A 14 -3.90 -1.80 -13.00
C ALA A 14 -3.93 -0.98 -11.71
N LEU A 15 -3.02 0.00 -11.56
CA LEU A 15 -2.98 0.88 -10.38
C LEU A 15 -4.25 1.73 -10.22
N LEU A 16 -4.91 2.11 -11.32
CA LEU A 16 -6.18 2.83 -11.28
C LEU A 16 -7.38 1.94 -10.93
N ASN A 17 -7.28 0.61 -11.10
CA ASN A 17 -8.33 -0.34 -10.73
C ASN A 17 -8.41 -0.53 -9.20
N LYS A 18 -9.61 -0.36 -8.63
CA LYS A 18 -9.86 -0.46 -7.18
C LYS A 18 -9.51 -1.84 -6.63
N ASP A 19 -10.02 -2.90 -7.28
CA ASP A 19 -9.86 -4.28 -6.81
C ASP A 19 -8.37 -4.70 -6.87
N PHE A 20 -7.60 -4.21 -7.85
CA PHE A 20 -6.15 -4.44 -7.91
C PHE A 20 -5.43 -3.81 -6.70
N ARG A 21 -5.77 -2.56 -6.34
CA ARG A 21 -5.21 -1.93 -5.13
C ARG A 21 -5.61 -2.65 -3.85
N GLN A 22 -6.86 -3.14 -3.75
CA GLN A 22 -7.30 -3.94 -2.61
C GLN A 22 -6.58 -5.29 -2.55
N ALA A 23 -6.33 -5.94 -3.68
CA ALA A 23 -5.54 -7.16 -3.75
C ALA A 23 -4.12 -6.97 -3.21
N LEU A 24 -3.44 -5.88 -3.58
CA LEU A 24 -2.13 -5.52 -3.02
C LEU A 24 -2.22 -5.28 -1.50
N ALA A 25 -3.23 -4.53 -1.06
CA ALA A 25 -3.41 -4.20 0.36
C ALA A 25 -3.66 -5.44 1.23
N PHE A 26 -4.46 -6.40 0.74
CA PHE A 26 -4.75 -7.66 1.42
C PHE A 26 -3.64 -8.70 1.26
N GLY A 27 -2.83 -8.64 0.18
CA GLY A 27 -1.70 -9.54 -0.05
C GLY A 27 -0.41 -9.13 0.66
N PHE A 28 -0.41 -7.95 1.29
CA PHE A 28 0.73 -7.43 2.04
C PHE A 28 0.73 -7.92 3.50
N ASP A 29 1.69 -8.77 3.85
CA ASP A 29 1.96 -9.18 5.23
C ASP A 29 2.74 -8.08 5.97
N ARG A 30 2.00 -7.21 6.67
CA ARG A 30 2.55 -6.05 7.38
C ARG A 30 3.32 -6.51 8.61
N THR A 31 2.93 -7.62 9.22
CA THR A 31 3.65 -8.19 10.37
C THR A 31 5.04 -8.65 9.97
N ALA A 32 5.17 -9.44 8.90
CA ALA A 32 6.46 -9.89 8.39
C ALA A 32 7.34 -8.69 8.00
N TYR A 33 6.76 -7.69 7.35
CA TYR A 33 7.44 -6.46 6.97
C TYR A 33 7.91 -5.64 8.18
N ALA A 34 7.06 -5.43 9.18
CA ALA A 34 7.42 -4.71 10.41
C ALA A 34 8.45 -5.46 11.26
N SER A 35 8.49 -6.79 11.17
CA SER A 35 9.48 -7.61 11.88
C SER A 35 10.91 -7.36 11.42
N GLN A 36 11.11 -6.80 10.22
CA GLN A 36 12.44 -6.41 9.74
C GLN A 36 13.02 -5.21 10.51
N VAL A 37 12.19 -4.43 11.21
CA VAL A 37 12.63 -3.29 12.03
C VAL A 37 12.82 -3.68 13.48
N ASN A 38 11.79 -4.27 14.09
CA ASN A 38 11.72 -4.48 15.54
C ASN A 38 11.80 -5.97 15.96
N GLY A 39 12.09 -6.86 15.02
CA GLY A 39 11.99 -8.30 15.22
C GLY A 39 10.54 -8.76 15.40
N ALA A 40 10.33 -10.08 15.45
CA ALA A 40 9.00 -10.67 15.55
C ALA A 40 8.22 -10.21 16.81
N SER A 41 8.91 -10.04 17.95
CA SER A 41 8.29 -9.63 19.22
C SER A 41 7.85 -8.16 19.25
N GLY A 42 8.40 -7.32 18.38
CA GLY A 42 8.07 -5.90 18.28
C GLY A 42 7.29 -5.52 17.03
N ALA A 43 7.09 -6.46 16.09
CA ALA A 43 6.47 -6.21 14.79
C ALA A 43 5.07 -5.60 14.91
N THR A 44 4.24 -6.21 15.77
CA THR A 44 2.85 -5.79 15.92
C THR A 44 2.73 -4.37 16.45
N LYS A 45 3.63 -3.92 17.33
CA LYS A 45 3.59 -2.60 17.98
C LYS A 45 3.64 -1.40 17.02
N LEU A 46 4.10 -1.60 15.79
CA LEU A 46 4.18 -0.55 14.76
C LEU A 46 2.98 -0.56 13.80
N LEU A 47 2.13 -1.57 13.86
CA LEU A 47 1.09 -1.78 12.86
C LEU A 47 -0.07 -0.81 13.06
N ARG A 48 -0.45 -0.18 11.95
CA ARG A 48 -1.67 0.62 11.81
C ARG A 48 -2.48 0.08 10.64
N ASN A 49 -3.80 0.06 10.82
CA ASN A 49 -4.75 -0.38 9.79
C ASN A 49 -5.47 0.79 9.13
N LEU A 50 -5.28 2.01 9.64
CA LEU A 50 -5.84 3.26 9.12
C LEU A 50 -4.76 4.32 8.99
N PHE A 51 -4.92 5.21 8.00
CA PHE A 51 -3.99 6.32 7.78
C PHE A 51 -4.09 7.36 8.91
N VAL A 52 -5.31 7.74 9.29
CA VAL A 52 -5.59 8.42 10.56
C VAL A 52 -5.61 7.35 11.66
N PRO A 53 -4.81 7.46 12.74
CA PRO A 53 -4.83 6.46 13.80
C PRO A 53 -6.25 6.27 14.39
N PRO A 54 -6.67 5.02 14.66
CA PRO A 54 -8.06 4.71 15.03
C PRO A 54 -8.52 5.41 16.30
N THR A 55 -7.62 5.66 17.26
CA THR A 55 -7.91 6.34 18.53
C THR A 55 -7.45 7.80 18.54
N PHE A 56 -7.15 8.39 17.38
CA PHE A 56 -6.58 9.73 17.27
C PHE A 56 -7.55 10.82 17.75
N VAL A 57 -8.81 10.69 17.36
CA VAL A 57 -9.91 11.60 17.76
C VAL A 57 -11.16 10.79 18.09
N GLN A 58 -12.08 11.42 18.80
CA GLN A 58 -13.37 10.85 19.17
C GLN A 58 -14.49 11.83 18.86
N ALA A 59 -15.63 11.32 18.42
CA ALA A 59 -16.87 12.07 18.25
C ALA A 59 -18.05 11.17 18.59
N ASP A 60 -19.10 11.74 19.20
CA ASP A 60 -20.32 11.03 19.58
C ASP A 60 -20.08 9.73 20.38
N GLY A 61 -19.06 9.74 21.26
CA GLY A 61 -18.68 8.59 22.09
C GLY A 61 -17.99 7.45 21.34
N LYS A 62 -17.61 7.65 20.07
CA LYS A 62 -16.87 6.70 19.24
C LYS A 62 -15.49 7.22 18.88
N ASN A 63 -14.50 6.35 18.89
CA ASN A 63 -13.19 6.63 18.30
C ASN A 63 -13.29 6.66 16.77
N PHE A 64 -12.34 7.34 16.13
CA PHE A 64 -12.27 7.46 14.66
C PHE A 64 -12.34 6.10 13.94
N GLY A 65 -11.64 5.09 14.45
CA GLY A 65 -11.64 3.74 13.88
C GLY A 65 -13.03 3.08 13.89
N GLU A 66 -13.82 3.30 14.94
CA GLU A 66 -15.19 2.78 15.05
C GLU A 66 -16.11 3.48 14.04
N MET A 67 -15.97 4.80 13.92
CA MET A 67 -16.72 5.58 12.91
C MET A 67 -16.38 5.15 11.48
N VAL A 68 -15.10 4.88 11.19
CA VAL A 68 -14.68 4.35 9.88
C VAL A 68 -15.22 2.95 9.66
N LYS A 69 -15.13 2.05 10.65
CA LYS A 69 -15.61 0.67 10.53
C LYS A 69 -17.10 0.60 10.15
N ASP A 70 -17.93 1.43 10.78
CA ASP A 70 -19.36 1.53 10.50
C ASP A 70 -19.66 1.91 9.04
N LYS A 71 -18.77 2.68 8.40
CA LYS A 71 -18.88 3.07 6.99
C LYS A 71 -18.20 2.09 6.06
N LEU A 72 -17.06 1.53 6.44
CA LEU A 72 -16.21 0.71 5.58
C LEU A 72 -16.96 -0.52 5.04
N VAL A 73 -17.79 -1.14 5.88
CA VAL A 73 -18.62 -2.29 5.48
C VAL A 73 -19.64 -1.96 4.39
N THR A 74 -19.98 -0.69 4.18
CA THR A 74 -20.88 -0.29 3.08
C THR A 74 -20.18 -0.18 1.73
N TYR A 75 -18.85 -0.29 1.68
CA TYR A 75 -18.05 -0.18 0.44
C TYR A 75 -17.81 -1.53 -0.25
N GLY A 76 -18.23 -2.63 0.36
CA GLY A 76 -18.16 -3.98 -0.20
C GLY A 76 -17.93 -5.05 0.87
N ASP A 77 -18.36 -6.28 0.57
CA ASP A 77 -18.28 -7.42 1.49
C ASP A 77 -16.84 -7.80 1.82
N GLU A 78 -15.86 -7.42 0.99
CA GLU A 78 -14.44 -7.64 1.23
C GLU A 78 -13.95 -6.97 2.51
N TRP A 79 -14.65 -5.94 2.99
CA TRP A 79 -14.34 -5.24 4.24
C TRP A 79 -14.95 -5.89 5.48
N SER A 80 -15.78 -6.90 5.31
CA SER A 80 -16.39 -7.63 6.43
C SER A 80 -15.33 -8.21 7.34
N ASN A 81 -15.52 -8.05 8.65
CA ASN A 81 -14.64 -8.58 9.71
C ASN A 81 -13.20 -8.04 9.68
N VAL A 82 -12.91 -6.96 8.95
CA VAL A 82 -11.61 -6.28 9.06
C VAL A 82 -11.46 -5.68 10.46
N ASN A 83 -10.29 -5.89 11.06
CA ASN A 83 -9.93 -5.25 12.32
C ASN A 83 -9.14 -3.96 12.05
N LEU A 84 -9.61 -2.83 12.56
CA LEU A 84 -9.01 -1.52 12.31
C LEU A 84 -8.20 -0.98 13.50
N ASP A 85 -8.17 -1.67 14.65
CA ASP A 85 -7.35 -1.17 15.77
C ASP A 85 -5.86 -1.26 15.42
N ASP A 86 -5.05 -0.44 16.08
CA ASP A 86 -3.60 -0.52 15.96
C ASP A 86 -3.06 -1.79 16.64
N ALA A 87 -1.77 -2.03 16.47
CA ALA A 87 -1.03 -3.14 17.09
C ALA A 87 -1.38 -4.54 16.58
N GLN A 88 -1.92 -4.64 15.36
CA GLN A 88 -2.28 -5.91 14.70
C GLN A 88 -2.33 -5.74 13.18
N ASP A 89 -2.19 -6.85 12.45
CA ASP A 89 -2.42 -6.87 11.01
C ASP A 89 -3.86 -7.28 10.73
N GLY A 90 -4.74 -6.28 10.62
CA GLY A 90 -6.16 -6.51 10.37
C GLY A 90 -6.54 -6.54 8.90
N LEU A 91 -5.58 -6.25 8.02
CA LEU A 91 -5.79 -6.18 6.56
C LEU A 91 -5.21 -7.40 5.84
N TYR A 92 -4.06 -7.95 6.26
CA TYR A 92 -3.48 -9.10 5.56
C TYR A 92 -4.44 -10.30 5.56
N ASN A 93 -4.85 -10.71 4.35
CA ASN A 93 -5.76 -11.81 4.13
C ASN A 93 -5.57 -12.36 2.70
N PRO A 94 -4.77 -13.43 2.53
CA PRO A 94 -4.48 -14.01 1.22
C PRO A 94 -5.71 -14.42 0.40
N ASP A 95 -6.79 -14.87 1.07
CA ASP A 95 -8.00 -15.30 0.38
C ASP A 95 -8.75 -14.09 -0.19
N LYS A 96 -8.91 -13.01 0.59
CA LYS A 96 -9.45 -11.74 0.10
C LYS A 96 -8.59 -11.14 -1.01
N ALA A 97 -7.26 -11.20 -0.86
CA ALA A 97 -6.32 -10.71 -1.86
C ALA A 97 -6.53 -11.40 -3.22
N LYS A 98 -6.63 -12.74 -3.22
CA LYS A 98 -6.89 -13.53 -4.43
C LYS A 98 -8.27 -13.28 -5.02
N ALA A 99 -9.29 -13.09 -4.18
CA ALA A 99 -10.64 -12.78 -4.63
C ALA A 99 -10.71 -11.42 -5.33
N GLU A 100 -10.13 -10.37 -4.74
CA GLU A 100 -10.06 -9.05 -5.36
C GLU A 100 -9.20 -9.06 -6.61
N PHE A 101 -8.08 -9.79 -6.59
CA PHE A 101 -7.23 -9.92 -7.77
C PHE A 101 -7.95 -10.60 -8.93
N ALA A 102 -8.78 -11.61 -8.67
CA ALA A 102 -9.57 -12.27 -9.72
C ALA A 102 -10.54 -11.28 -10.40
N LYS A 103 -11.25 -10.44 -9.61
CA LYS A 103 -12.11 -9.37 -10.14
C LYS A 103 -11.31 -8.38 -10.99
N ALA A 104 -10.19 -7.91 -10.44
CA ALA A 104 -9.28 -6.98 -11.12
C ALA A 104 -8.78 -7.55 -12.45
N LYS A 105 -8.27 -8.79 -12.43
CA LYS A 105 -7.71 -9.47 -13.60
C LYS A 105 -8.73 -9.60 -14.71
N THR A 106 -9.97 -10.01 -14.40
CA THR A 106 -11.05 -10.08 -15.40
C THR A 106 -11.34 -8.72 -16.02
N ALA A 107 -11.50 -7.67 -15.20
CA ALA A 107 -11.76 -6.32 -15.71
C ALA A 107 -10.60 -5.77 -16.55
N LEU A 108 -9.37 -5.89 -16.05
CA LEU A 108 -8.16 -5.39 -16.70
C LEU A 108 -7.88 -6.12 -18.03
N GLN A 109 -8.06 -7.44 -18.08
CA GLN A 109 -7.90 -8.19 -19.33
C GLN A 109 -8.91 -7.75 -20.41
N ALA A 110 -10.15 -7.41 -20.01
CA ALA A 110 -11.14 -6.85 -20.94
C ALA A 110 -10.71 -5.49 -21.50
N GLU A 111 -9.90 -4.73 -20.76
CA GLU A 111 -9.28 -3.47 -21.20
C GLU A 111 -7.95 -3.66 -21.95
N GLY A 112 -7.57 -4.90 -22.25
CA GLY A 112 -6.35 -5.24 -22.98
C GLY A 112 -5.06 -5.26 -22.15
N VAL A 113 -5.16 -5.14 -20.82
CA VAL A 113 -4.00 -5.16 -19.91
C VAL A 113 -3.26 -6.49 -20.00
N LYS A 114 -1.93 -6.41 -20.02
CA LYS A 114 -1.05 -7.58 -20.02
C LYS A 114 -0.45 -7.80 -18.63
N PHE A 115 -0.37 -9.07 -18.26
CA PHE A 115 0.24 -9.54 -17.02
C PHE A 115 1.58 -10.23 -17.36
N PRO A 116 2.56 -10.23 -16.44
CA PRO A 116 2.49 -9.66 -15.09
C PRO A 116 2.50 -8.12 -15.06
N ILE A 117 1.90 -7.56 -14.02
CA ILE A 117 2.02 -6.12 -13.71
C ILE A 117 3.30 -5.91 -12.90
N HIS A 118 4.19 -5.10 -13.45
CA HIS A 118 5.47 -4.75 -12.85
C HIS A 118 5.34 -3.46 -12.03
N LEU A 119 5.59 -3.56 -10.72
CA LEU A 119 5.51 -2.45 -9.77
C LEU A 119 6.93 -2.03 -9.34
N ASP A 120 7.40 -0.88 -9.81
CA ASP A 120 8.66 -0.29 -9.39
C ASP A 120 8.55 0.27 -7.97
N MET A 121 9.42 -0.20 -7.07
CA MET A 121 9.51 0.22 -5.67
C MET A 121 10.93 0.72 -5.35
N PRO A 122 11.17 2.05 -5.32
CA PRO A 122 12.49 2.58 -5.02
C PRO A 122 12.88 2.45 -3.56
N VAL A 123 14.15 2.16 -3.31
CA VAL A 123 14.72 2.05 -1.97
C VAL A 123 16.17 2.55 -1.96
N ASP A 124 16.55 3.24 -0.88
CA ASP A 124 17.93 3.63 -0.64
C ASP A 124 18.77 2.36 -0.43
N GLN A 125 19.66 2.06 -1.38
CA GLN A 125 20.48 0.86 -1.38
C GLN A 125 21.40 0.74 -0.16
N THR A 126 21.68 1.87 0.51
CA THR A 126 22.55 1.89 1.71
C THR A 126 21.76 1.64 2.99
N ASN A 127 20.43 1.74 2.96
CA ASN A 127 19.56 1.48 4.10
C ASN A 127 19.15 0.01 4.15
N THR A 128 19.99 -0.82 4.74
CA THR A 128 19.81 -2.28 4.80
C THR A 128 18.48 -2.70 5.43
N THR A 129 18.02 -2.01 6.48
CA THR A 129 16.71 -2.28 7.09
C THR A 129 15.55 -1.98 6.13
N LYS A 130 15.60 -0.87 5.38
CA LYS A 130 14.59 -0.60 4.35
C LYS A 130 14.64 -1.62 3.22
N VAL A 131 15.83 -2.01 2.75
CA VAL A 131 15.98 -3.06 1.73
C VAL A 131 15.33 -4.37 2.19
N GLN A 132 15.55 -4.80 3.43
CA GLN A 132 14.91 -5.99 4.00
C GLN A 132 13.39 -5.87 4.07
N ARG A 133 12.87 -4.70 4.45
CA ARG A 133 11.43 -4.41 4.48
C ARG A 133 10.81 -4.55 3.09
N VAL A 134 11.33 -3.86 2.08
CA VAL A 134 10.76 -3.91 0.72
C VAL A 134 10.89 -5.31 0.09
N GLN A 135 11.92 -6.07 0.45
CA GLN A 135 12.03 -7.50 0.09
C GLN A 135 10.93 -8.33 0.75
N SER A 136 10.61 -8.09 2.02
CA SER A 136 9.50 -8.76 2.70
C SER A 136 8.14 -8.39 2.08
N PHE A 137 7.95 -7.12 1.68
CA PHE A 137 6.75 -6.71 0.93
C PHE A 137 6.63 -7.49 -0.39
N LYS A 138 7.68 -7.47 -1.22
CA LYS A 138 7.77 -8.24 -2.47
C LYS A 138 7.40 -9.70 -2.27
N GLN A 139 8.03 -10.36 -1.30
CA GLN A 139 7.78 -11.77 -1.00
C GLN A 139 6.31 -12.04 -0.66
N SER A 140 5.69 -11.20 0.19
CA SER A 140 4.29 -11.40 0.58
C SER A 140 3.31 -11.24 -0.58
N VAL A 141 3.48 -10.21 -1.40
CA VAL A 141 2.61 -9.92 -2.54
C VAL A 141 2.77 -10.98 -3.63
N GLU A 142 4.00 -11.31 -4.01
CA GLU A 142 4.27 -12.29 -5.07
C GLU A 142 3.87 -13.71 -4.66
N ALA A 143 4.07 -14.10 -3.40
CA ALA A 143 3.61 -15.39 -2.90
C ALA A 143 2.07 -15.48 -2.86
N THR A 144 1.39 -14.37 -2.55
CA THR A 144 -0.07 -14.35 -2.44
C THR A 144 -0.76 -14.30 -3.80
N LEU A 145 -0.28 -13.44 -4.70
CA LEU A 145 -0.91 -13.14 -5.98
C LEU A 145 -0.32 -13.92 -7.15
N GLY A 146 0.88 -14.51 -6.99
CA GLY A 146 1.62 -15.19 -8.06
C GLY A 146 2.48 -14.23 -8.88
N SER A 147 3.74 -14.59 -9.14
CA SER A 147 4.67 -13.76 -9.93
C SER A 147 4.33 -13.72 -11.42
N GLU A 148 3.51 -14.65 -11.90
CA GLU A 148 2.90 -14.58 -13.24
C GLU A 148 1.86 -13.47 -13.36
N ASN A 149 1.44 -12.90 -12.23
CA ASN A 149 0.41 -11.88 -12.13
C ASN A 149 0.98 -10.53 -11.68
N VAL A 150 1.77 -10.49 -10.61
CA VAL A 150 2.33 -9.25 -10.08
C VAL A 150 3.80 -9.48 -9.76
N VAL A 151 4.65 -8.57 -10.22
CA VAL A 151 6.09 -8.55 -9.91
C VAL A 151 6.42 -7.22 -9.27
N VAL A 152 7.03 -7.24 -8.09
CA VAL A 152 7.56 -6.04 -7.42
C VAL A 152 9.03 -5.90 -7.78
N ASP A 153 9.36 -4.90 -8.57
CA ASP A 153 10.72 -4.59 -8.99
C ASP A 153 11.34 -3.61 -8.00
N ILE A 154 12.22 -4.10 -7.13
CA ILE A 154 12.90 -3.26 -6.15
C ILE A 154 14.01 -2.47 -6.85
N GLN A 155 13.83 -1.15 -6.90
CA GLN A 155 14.80 -0.21 -7.49
C GLN A 155 15.76 0.28 -6.40
N GLN A 156 16.90 -0.40 -6.25
CA GLN A 156 17.96 0.02 -5.34
C GLN A 156 18.73 1.19 -5.96
N LEU A 157 18.59 2.37 -5.37
CA LEU A 157 19.14 3.64 -5.87
C LEU A 157 19.98 4.34 -4.78
N GLN A 158 20.74 5.37 -5.17
CA GLN A 158 21.36 6.25 -4.17
C GLN A 158 20.29 7.02 -3.39
N LYS A 159 20.60 7.38 -2.15
CA LYS A 159 19.68 8.10 -1.27
C LYS A 159 19.10 9.36 -1.92
N ASP A 160 19.93 10.19 -2.54
CA ASP A 160 19.49 11.44 -3.14
C ASP A 160 18.56 11.20 -4.34
N ASP A 161 18.83 10.16 -5.13
CA ASP A 161 17.97 9.76 -6.25
C ASP A 161 16.58 9.33 -5.76
N VAL A 162 16.52 8.50 -4.71
CA VAL A 162 15.26 8.08 -4.08
C VAL A 162 14.49 9.29 -3.57
N LEU A 163 15.15 10.21 -2.86
CA LEU A 163 14.47 11.39 -2.31
C LEU A 163 13.93 12.30 -3.41
N ASN A 164 14.67 12.49 -4.51
CA ASN A 164 14.26 13.34 -5.62
C ASN A 164 13.04 12.81 -6.38
N ILE A 165 12.88 11.50 -6.50
CA ILE A 165 11.71 10.87 -7.14
C ILE A 165 10.59 10.52 -6.17
N THR A 166 10.77 10.79 -4.87
CA THR A 166 9.74 10.60 -3.84
C THR A 166 9.51 11.88 -3.02
N TYR A 167 10.23 12.06 -1.92
CA TYR A 167 9.92 13.03 -0.87
C TYR A 167 10.12 14.48 -1.30
N PHE A 168 11.06 14.75 -2.20
CA PHE A 168 11.35 16.08 -2.75
C PHE A 168 10.67 16.34 -4.10
N ALA A 169 9.88 15.40 -4.63
CA ALA A 169 9.11 15.65 -5.84
C ALA A 169 8.03 16.69 -5.57
N GLU A 170 8.12 17.86 -6.21
CA GLU A 170 7.19 18.98 -5.99
C GLU A 170 5.82 18.76 -6.67
N THR A 171 5.74 17.81 -7.61
CA THR A 171 4.53 17.52 -8.38
C THR A 171 4.36 16.04 -8.59
N ALA A 172 3.13 15.58 -8.82
CA ALA A 172 2.83 14.19 -9.16
C ALA A 172 3.56 13.70 -10.43
N ALA A 173 4.00 14.59 -11.31
CA ALA A 173 4.79 14.22 -12.49
C ALA A 173 6.27 13.96 -12.17
N GLY A 174 6.78 14.45 -11.04
CA GLY A 174 8.13 14.17 -10.54
C GLY A 174 8.22 12.91 -9.68
N GLU A 175 7.07 12.37 -9.25
CA GLU A 175 6.98 11.09 -8.55
C GLU A 175 7.16 9.94 -9.56
N ASP A 176 8.28 9.21 -9.47
CA ASP A 176 8.63 8.12 -10.41
C ASP A 176 8.69 6.76 -9.70
N TRP A 177 7.52 6.24 -9.31
CA TRP A 177 7.34 4.95 -8.66
C TRP A 177 5.91 4.43 -8.82
N ASP A 178 5.72 3.12 -8.72
CA ASP A 178 4.39 2.49 -8.70
C ASP A 178 3.91 2.24 -7.27
N ILE A 179 4.83 1.91 -6.37
CA ILE A 179 4.58 1.78 -4.93
C ILE A 179 5.80 2.28 -4.12
N SER A 180 5.58 2.93 -2.98
CA SER A 180 6.66 3.53 -2.19
C SER A 180 6.38 3.48 -0.69
N ASP A 181 7.43 3.28 0.11
CA ASP A 181 7.44 3.45 1.57
C ASP A 181 8.29 4.65 2.03
N ASN A 182 8.69 5.52 1.07
CA ASN A 182 9.56 6.65 1.29
C ASN A 182 8.81 7.95 1.64
N VAL A 183 7.49 7.93 1.52
CA VAL A 183 6.60 9.04 1.90
C VAL A 183 5.79 8.65 3.14
N GLY A 184 5.56 9.61 4.02
CA GLY A 184 4.83 9.39 5.26
C GLY A 184 4.41 10.72 5.87
N TRP A 185 3.47 10.66 6.81
CA TRP A 185 2.92 11.85 7.44
C TRP A 185 2.76 11.65 8.95
N SER A 186 3.01 12.72 9.69
CA SER A 186 2.74 12.82 11.12
C SER A 186 1.81 14.02 11.35
N PRO A 187 0.96 13.99 12.39
CA PRO A 187 -0.05 15.01 12.55
C PRO A 187 0.57 16.32 13.04
N ASP A 188 0.16 17.43 12.42
CA ASP A 188 0.52 18.77 12.88
C ASP A 188 -0.38 19.25 14.02
N PHE A 189 -1.63 18.76 14.05
CA PHE A 189 -2.65 19.10 15.03
C PHE A 189 -3.64 17.94 15.21
N ALA A 190 -4.41 17.95 16.31
CA ALA A 190 -5.32 16.87 16.70
C ALA A 190 -6.67 16.90 15.96
N ASP A 191 -6.63 16.88 14.63
CA ASP A 191 -7.81 16.78 13.77
C ASP A 191 -7.51 15.86 12.57
N PRO A 192 -8.43 14.97 12.13
CA PRO A 192 -8.17 14.06 11.02
C PRO A 192 -7.74 14.74 9.73
N SER A 193 -8.14 15.99 9.49
CA SER A 193 -7.74 16.76 8.30
C SER A 193 -6.23 16.89 8.15
N THR A 194 -5.46 16.88 9.24
CA THR A 194 -3.99 16.87 9.16
C THR A 194 -3.46 15.70 8.33
N TYR A 195 -4.15 14.56 8.35
CA TYR A 195 -3.82 13.41 7.50
C TYR A 195 -4.60 13.43 6.18
N LEU A 196 -5.89 13.77 6.21
CA LEU A 196 -6.76 13.58 5.04
C LEU A 196 -6.57 14.66 3.97
N ASP A 197 -6.10 15.85 4.33
CA ASP A 197 -6.02 16.97 3.39
C ASP A 197 -4.83 16.84 2.43
N ILE A 198 -3.78 16.11 2.81
CA ILE A 198 -2.60 15.89 1.95
C ILE A 198 -2.87 14.99 0.75
N ILE A 199 -3.97 14.21 0.79
CA ILE A 199 -4.39 13.33 -0.31
C ILE A 199 -5.58 13.88 -1.09
N LYS A 200 -6.09 15.07 -0.74
CA LYS A 200 -7.12 15.73 -1.53
C LYS A 200 -6.50 16.18 -2.84
N PRO A 201 -7.11 15.85 -4.00
CA PRO A 201 -6.70 16.46 -5.25
C PRO A 201 -6.81 17.99 -5.11
N SER A 202 -5.77 18.72 -5.51
CA SER A 202 -5.88 20.16 -5.72
C SER A 202 -7.02 20.39 -6.72
N VAL A 203 -8.00 21.20 -6.32
CA VAL A 203 -9.07 21.67 -7.23
C VAL A 203 -8.50 22.49 -8.38
#